data_AF-A0A956KAA9-F1
#
_entry.id   AF-A0A956KAA9-F1
#
_cell.length_a   1.000
_cell.length_b   1.000
_cell.length_c   1.000
_cell.angle_alpha   90.00
_cell.angle_beta   90.00
_cell.angle_gamma   90.00
#
_symmetry.space_group_name_H-M   'P 1'
#
loop_
_entity.id
_entity.type
_entity.pdbx_description
1 polymer ?
#
loop_
_entity_poly.entity_id
_entity_poly.type
_entity_poly.pdbx_seq_one_letter_code
_entity_poly.pdbx_strand_id
1 'polypeptide(L)'
;MTKRGRMLLQLGLLAGVGLAFAVGGRHDPALADATCVDEAQCGAKKPNILIVVDYSTSMNELWGQPSTRWQRTVTAVKNLVASGSYLSNHAHLALMHYGHDPVPASSGSTIPGDDSGLVDGVALDVAWDDANDDYLSCNGQALVTALNLMPAPLDGQLAGIGTWTKGALDRAAVEISQTKADHPEDGNSRGYGVILITDGPWTGVDGTTTLAPASQNPGLTAASLFGQGVPTYVVAVAGNAQTKSAADALASAGGIPRVM
;
A
#
# COMPACT_ATOMS: atom_id res chain seq x y z
N MET A 1 -11.26 8.92 69.54
CA MET A 1 -9.78 8.93 69.37
C MET A 1 -9.37 7.47 69.18
N THR A 2 -8.79 6.97 68.09
CA THR A 2 -8.08 7.55 66.95
C THR A 2 -8.04 6.49 65.84
N LYS A 3 -8.12 6.91 64.58
CA LYS A 3 -8.06 6.12 63.33
C LYS A 3 -6.74 5.36 63.13
N ARG A 4 -6.81 4.22 62.42
CA ARG A 4 -5.87 3.67 61.41
C ARG A 4 -6.48 2.31 60.96
N GLY A 5 -6.93 2.06 59.73
CA GLY A 5 -6.46 2.51 58.43
C GLY A 5 -5.65 1.37 57.78
N ARG A 6 -6.33 0.35 57.24
CA ARG A 6 -5.75 -0.60 56.27
C ARG A 6 -6.79 -0.93 55.20
N MET A 7 -6.76 -0.11 54.15
CA MET A 7 -7.10 -0.49 52.77
C MET A 7 -6.32 -1.75 52.41
N LEU A 8 -7.01 -2.82 52.00
CA LEU A 8 -6.40 -3.84 51.16
C LEU A 8 -7.05 -3.72 49.79
N LEU A 9 -6.16 -3.37 48.86
CA LEU A 9 -6.39 -3.01 47.47
C LEU A 9 -6.98 -4.21 46.72
N GLN A 10 -8.11 -4.00 46.06
CA GLN A 10 -8.61 -4.91 45.02
C GLN A 10 -7.59 -4.93 43.88
N LEU A 11 -6.91 -6.05 43.68
CA LEU A 11 -6.13 -6.31 42.47
C LEU A 11 -7.11 -6.64 41.35
N GLY A 12 -7.39 -5.62 40.55
CA GLY A 12 -8.19 -5.71 39.35
C GLY A 12 -7.50 -6.54 38.27
N LEU A 13 -8.28 -7.48 37.74
CA LEU A 13 -8.31 -8.01 36.38
C LEU A 13 -7.34 -7.30 35.39
N LEU A 14 -6.24 -7.97 35.03
CA LEU A 14 -5.51 -7.71 33.78
C LEU A 14 -5.97 -8.74 32.75
N ALA A 15 -7.16 -8.52 32.21
CA ALA A 15 -7.56 -9.05 30.92
C ALA A 15 -7.17 -7.98 29.88
N GLY A 16 -6.02 -8.19 29.23
CA GLY A 16 -5.51 -7.31 28.18
C GLY A 16 -5.16 -8.14 26.97
N VAL A 17 -6.08 -8.12 26.01
CA VAL A 17 -6.03 -8.78 24.69
C VAL A 17 -4.67 -8.55 24.03
N GLY A 18 -3.92 -9.63 23.81
CA GLY A 18 -2.66 -9.62 23.10
C GLY A 18 -2.70 -10.59 21.94
N LEU A 19 -2.41 -10.06 20.75
CA LEU A 19 -2.01 -10.75 19.51
C LEU A 19 -3.09 -11.51 18.74
N ALA A 20 -3.69 -10.81 17.78
CA ALA A 20 -4.22 -11.42 16.57
C ALA A 20 -4.06 -10.46 15.39
N PHE A 21 -2.90 -10.46 14.74
CA PHE A 21 -2.74 -10.11 13.32
C PHE A 21 -1.46 -10.78 12.78
N ALA A 22 -1.52 -12.10 12.62
CA ALA A 22 -0.72 -12.80 11.62
C ALA A 22 -1.70 -13.22 10.52
N VAL A 23 -2.18 -12.25 9.75
CA VAL A 23 -2.92 -12.53 8.52
C VAL A 23 -1.87 -12.89 7.48
N GLY A 24 -1.83 -14.17 7.12
CA GLY A 24 -0.80 -14.76 6.29
C GLY A 24 -0.76 -14.15 4.90
N GLY A 25 0.24 -13.29 4.66
CA GLY A 25 0.78 -13.11 3.32
C GLY A 25 1.60 -14.35 2.96
N ARG A 26 1.47 -14.84 1.73
CA ARG A 26 2.42 -15.79 1.15
C ARG A 26 3.75 -15.05 0.94
N HIS A 27 4.55 -14.96 1.99
CA HIS A 27 5.88 -14.38 1.91
C HIS A 27 6.86 -15.49 1.51
N ASP A 28 7.13 -15.63 0.22
CA ASP A 28 8.41 -16.20 -0.19
C ASP A 28 9.48 -15.12 0.08
N PRO A 29 10.57 -15.41 0.81
CA PRO A 29 11.60 -14.43 1.06
C PRO A 29 12.19 -13.95 -0.26
N ALA A 30 12.24 -12.63 -0.46
CA ALA A 30 12.84 -12.07 -1.65
C ALA A 30 14.36 -12.35 -1.65
N LEU A 31 14.88 -12.90 -2.75
CA LEU A 31 16.31 -13.09 -2.96
C LEU A 31 16.90 -11.86 -3.65
N ALA A 32 18.02 -11.34 -3.14
CA ALA A 32 18.75 -10.24 -3.75
C ALA A 32 19.32 -10.63 -5.13
N ASP A 33 19.23 -9.71 -6.10
CA ASP A 33 19.85 -9.83 -7.43
C ASP A 33 21.40 -9.90 -7.33
N ALA A 34 22.05 -10.68 -8.19
CA ALA A 34 23.51 -10.74 -8.33
C ALA A 34 24.16 -9.39 -8.71
N THR A 35 23.38 -8.44 -9.19
CA THR A 35 23.82 -7.06 -9.51
C THR A 35 23.46 -6.04 -8.43
N CYS A 36 23.07 -6.50 -7.24
CA CYS A 36 22.65 -5.62 -6.15
C CYS A 36 23.76 -4.66 -5.73
N VAL A 37 23.48 -3.36 -5.84
CA VAL A 37 24.41 -2.33 -5.38
C VAL A 37 24.24 -2.17 -3.88
N ASP A 38 25.27 -2.50 -3.09
CA ASP A 38 25.23 -2.30 -1.65
C ASP A 38 25.07 -0.81 -1.30
N GLU A 39 24.37 -0.55 -0.19
CA GLU A 39 24.30 0.81 0.35
C GLU A 39 25.69 1.22 0.87
N ALA A 40 26.24 2.30 0.31
CA ALA A 40 27.55 2.79 0.72
C ALA A 40 27.51 3.35 2.14
N GLN A 41 28.52 3.02 2.97
CA GLN A 41 28.59 3.45 4.37
C GLN A 41 28.56 4.99 4.57
N CYS A 42 28.98 5.77 3.56
CA CYS A 42 28.97 7.23 3.59
C CYS A 42 28.02 7.85 2.54
N GLY A 43 27.14 7.04 1.93
CA GLY A 43 26.19 7.47 0.90
C GLY A 43 24.83 7.85 1.48
N ALA A 44 23.96 8.41 0.63
CA ALA A 44 22.55 8.55 0.97
C ALA A 44 21.93 7.16 1.14
N LYS A 45 21.11 6.99 2.19
CA LYS A 45 20.34 5.77 2.44
C LYS A 45 19.40 5.50 1.27
N LYS A 46 19.29 4.24 0.85
CA LYS A 46 18.31 3.81 -0.17
C LYS A 46 16.90 4.15 0.33
N PRO A 47 16.08 4.92 -0.42
CA PRO A 47 14.72 5.19 -0.01
C PRO A 47 13.84 3.94 -0.08
N ASN A 48 12.76 3.95 0.70
CA ASN A 48 11.70 2.94 0.70
C ASN A 48 10.55 3.43 -0.18
N ILE A 49 10.25 2.69 -1.26
CA ILE A 49 9.17 3.03 -2.19
C ILE A 49 8.08 1.96 -2.14
N LEU A 50 6.85 2.37 -1.82
CA LEU A 50 5.68 1.50 -1.85
C LEU A 50 4.88 1.78 -3.12
N ILE A 51 4.74 0.76 -3.96
CA ILE A 51 3.91 0.81 -5.15
C ILE A 51 2.52 0.27 -4.78
N VAL A 52 1.51 1.13 -4.89
CA VAL A 52 0.12 0.81 -4.56
C VAL A 52 -0.69 0.73 -5.83
N VAL A 53 -1.21 -0.45 -6.15
CA VAL A 53 -1.88 -0.72 -7.42
C VAL A 53 -3.38 -0.93 -7.20
N ASP A 54 -4.18 -0.15 -7.92
CA ASP A 54 -5.63 -0.32 -7.98
C ASP A 54 -5.99 -1.67 -8.62
N TYR A 55 -6.71 -2.49 -7.87
CA TYR A 55 -7.22 -3.80 -8.24
C TYR A 55 -8.75 -3.80 -8.40
N SER A 56 -9.32 -2.62 -8.70
CA SER A 56 -10.75 -2.52 -9.00
C SER A 56 -11.10 -3.12 -10.36
N THR A 57 -12.36 -3.52 -10.50
CA THR A 57 -12.88 -4.08 -11.76
C THR A 57 -12.89 -3.09 -12.94
N SER A 58 -12.83 -1.78 -12.69
CA SER A 58 -12.65 -0.78 -13.75
C SER A 58 -11.28 -0.89 -14.45
N MET A 59 -10.28 -1.47 -13.78
CA MET A 59 -8.98 -1.77 -14.38
C MET A 59 -9.06 -2.82 -15.50
N ASN A 60 -10.16 -3.55 -15.61
CA ASN A 60 -10.40 -4.48 -16.73
C ASN A 60 -10.90 -3.79 -17.99
N GLU A 61 -11.24 -2.50 -17.93
CA GLU A 61 -11.57 -1.74 -19.12
C GLU A 61 -10.36 -1.64 -20.07
N LEU A 62 -10.66 -1.57 -21.37
CA LEU A 62 -9.64 -1.45 -22.39
C LEU A 62 -8.95 -0.08 -22.32
N TRP A 63 -7.63 -0.09 -22.49
CA TRP A 63 -6.83 1.12 -22.62
C TRP A 63 -5.95 0.99 -23.86
N GLY A 64 -6.49 1.29 -25.04
CA GLY A 64 -5.80 1.02 -26.31
C GLY A 64 -5.79 -0.47 -26.66
N GLN A 65 -6.18 -0.80 -27.90
CA GLN A 65 -6.33 -2.19 -28.34
C GLN A 65 -4.98 -2.91 -28.44
N PRO A 66 -4.84 -4.17 -27.98
CA PRO A 66 -5.84 -5.05 -27.36
C PRO A 66 -5.69 -5.19 -25.81
N SER A 67 -5.14 -4.22 -25.09
CA SER A 67 -4.78 -4.38 -23.66
C SER A 67 -5.71 -3.65 -22.70
N THR A 68 -5.98 -4.25 -21.54
CA THR A 68 -6.70 -3.62 -20.42
C THR A 68 -5.81 -2.66 -19.63
N ARG A 69 -6.40 -1.79 -18.81
CA ARG A 69 -5.66 -0.92 -17.88
C ARG A 69 -4.80 -1.73 -16.91
N TRP A 70 -5.35 -2.83 -16.40
CA TRP A 70 -4.65 -3.80 -15.56
C TRP A 70 -3.40 -4.34 -16.24
N GLN A 71 -3.54 -4.90 -17.45
CA GLN A 71 -2.42 -5.49 -18.19
C GLN A 71 -1.30 -4.47 -18.48
N ARG A 72 -1.66 -3.23 -18.80
CA ARG A 72 -0.67 -2.17 -19.01
C ARG A 72 0.01 -1.75 -17.72
N THR A 73 -0.75 -1.63 -16.64
CA THR A 73 -0.24 -1.29 -15.32
C THR A 73 0.75 -2.34 -14.84
N VAL A 74 0.35 -3.62 -14.83
CA VAL A 74 1.22 -4.75 -14.46
C VAL A 74 2.50 -4.75 -15.32
N THR A 75 2.37 -4.57 -16.63
CA THR A 75 3.53 -4.54 -17.55
C THR A 75 4.46 -3.36 -17.24
N ALA A 76 3.91 -2.17 -17.01
CA ALA A 76 4.68 -0.97 -16.70
C ALA A 76 5.42 -1.10 -15.36
N VAL A 77 4.74 -1.58 -14.32
CA VAL A 77 5.36 -1.81 -13.00
C VAL A 77 6.46 -2.85 -13.10
N LYS A 78 6.21 -3.99 -13.76
CA LYS A 78 7.24 -5.03 -13.97
C LYS A 78 8.48 -4.48 -14.66
N ASN A 79 8.33 -3.66 -15.70
CA ASN A 79 9.47 -3.04 -16.38
C ASN A 79 10.22 -2.04 -15.50
N LEU A 80 9.49 -1.31 -14.65
CA LEU A 80 10.06 -0.31 -13.74
C LEU A 80 10.88 -0.96 -12.61
N VAL A 81 10.43 -2.10 -12.10
CA VAL A 81 11.02 -2.78 -10.94
C VAL A 81 11.84 -4.02 -11.28
N ALA A 82 11.98 -4.35 -12.57
CA ALA A 82 12.72 -5.53 -13.01
C ALA A 82 14.13 -5.61 -12.38
N SER A 83 14.63 -6.82 -12.21
CA SER A 83 16.01 -7.08 -11.82
C SER A 83 17.00 -6.24 -12.66
N GLY A 84 17.97 -5.62 -11.99
CA GLY A 84 18.93 -4.71 -12.63
C GLY A 84 18.39 -3.32 -13.04
N SER A 85 17.10 -3.03 -12.82
CA SER A 85 16.55 -1.68 -13.03
C SER A 85 17.12 -0.68 -12.02
N TYR A 86 17.04 0.61 -12.34
CA TYR A 86 17.48 1.67 -11.44
C TYR A 86 16.77 1.60 -10.09
N LEU A 87 15.43 1.44 -10.07
CA LEU A 87 14.69 1.37 -8.81
C LEU A 87 15.06 0.13 -7.99
N SER A 88 15.18 -1.04 -8.63
CA SER A 88 15.57 -2.25 -7.90
C SER A 88 16.96 -2.13 -7.27
N ASN A 89 17.88 -1.38 -7.87
CA ASN A 89 19.24 -1.25 -7.34
C ASN A 89 19.39 -0.12 -6.29
N HIS A 90 18.53 0.90 -6.36
CA HIS A 90 18.70 2.13 -5.57
C HIS A 90 17.60 2.40 -4.55
N ALA A 91 16.58 1.55 -4.45
CA ALA A 91 15.51 1.66 -3.45
C ALA A 91 15.16 0.28 -2.87
N HIS A 92 14.57 0.26 -1.67
CA HIS A 92 13.80 -0.89 -1.23
C HIS A 92 12.38 -0.76 -1.77
N LEU A 93 11.85 -1.83 -2.34
CA LEU A 93 10.57 -1.80 -3.04
C LEU A 93 9.56 -2.64 -2.28
N ALA A 94 8.37 -2.09 -2.07
CA ALA A 94 7.21 -2.81 -1.58
C ALA A 94 6.08 -2.72 -2.61
N LEU A 95 5.19 -3.72 -2.60
CA LEU A 95 4.04 -3.80 -3.48
C LEU A 95 2.80 -4.09 -2.65
N MET A 96 1.76 -3.30 -2.88
CA MET A 96 0.43 -3.53 -2.32
C MET A 96 -0.60 -3.36 -3.42
N HIS A 97 -1.57 -4.25 -3.49
CA HIS A 97 -2.78 -4.04 -4.29
C HIS A 97 -3.99 -3.77 -3.39
N TYR A 98 -4.99 -3.06 -3.93
CA TYR A 98 -6.16 -2.66 -3.17
C TYR A 98 -7.45 -2.69 -3.99
N GLY A 99 -8.55 -2.95 -3.30
CA GLY A 99 -9.91 -2.91 -3.83
C GLY A 99 -10.83 -2.11 -2.90
N HIS A 100 -11.93 -2.73 -2.47
CA HIS A 100 -12.84 -2.20 -1.46
C HIS A 100 -13.02 -3.22 -0.33
N ASP A 101 -13.56 -2.79 0.80
CA ASP A 101 -13.93 -3.67 1.90
C ASP A 101 -15.45 -3.84 1.90
N PRO A 102 -15.98 -5.03 1.57
CA PRO A 102 -17.42 -5.26 1.49
C PRO A 102 -18.09 -5.27 2.88
N VAL A 103 -17.33 -5.47 3.96
CA VAL A 103 -17.84 -5.60 5.34
C VAL A 103 -16.91 -4.88 6.33
N PRO A 104 -16.80 -3.54 6.28
CA PRO A 104 -15.79 -2.80 7.04
C PRO A 104 -16.00 -2.78 8.56
N ALA A 105 -17.13 -3.29 9.03
CA ALA A 105 -17.37 -3.50 10.46
C ALA A 105 -16.75 -4.81 10.97
N SER A 106 -16.23 -5.66 10.08
CA SER A 106 -15.72 -7.00 10.38
C SER A 106 -14.32 -7.16 9.81
N SER A 107 -13.33 -7.40 10.67
CA SER A 107 -11.98 -7.74 10.24
C SER A 107 -11.94 -9.08 9.51
N GLY A 108 -11.02 -9.24 8.57
CA GLY A 108 -10.84 -10.48 7.82
C GLY A 108 -11.87 -10.66 6.70
N SER A 109 -12.52 -9.58 6.26
CA SER A 109 -13.48 -9.61 5.16
C SER A 109 -12.79 -9.92 3.84
N THR A 110 -13.45 -10.70 2.99
CA THR A 110 -12.99 -11.03 1.64
C THR A 110 -14.10 -10.72 0.63
N ILE A 111 -13.71 -10.53 -0.63
CA ILE A 111 -14.67 -10.30 -1.72
C ILE A 111 -15.08 -11.66 -2.32
N PRO A 112 -16.39 -11.98 -2.40
CA PRO A 112 -16.83 -13.23 -2.99
C PRO A 112 -16.38 -13.39 -4.46
N GLY A 113 -15.74 -14.52 -4.76
CA GLY A 113 -15.24 -14.81 -6.11
C GLY A 113 -13.90 -14.14 -6.43
N ASP A 114 -13.29 -13.43 -5.48
CA ASP A 114 -11.94 -12.91 -5.59
C ASP A 114 -10.94 -13.84 -4.88
N ASP A 115 -9.89 -14.21 -5.60
CA ASP A 115 -8.80 -15.07 -5.18
C ASP A 115 -7.43 -14.37 -5.25
N SER A 116 -7.44 -13.04 -5.38
CA SER A 116 -6.25 -12.18 -5.36
C SER A 116 -5.54 -12.14 -4.00
N GLY A 117 -6.28 -12.43 -2.92
CA GLY A 117 -5.78 -12.36 -1.55
C GLY A 117 -6.15 -11.06 -0.82
N LEU A 118 -7.00 -10.21 -1.39
CA LEU A 118 -7.55 -9.04 -0.70
C LEU A 118 -8.24 -9.45 0.62
N VAL A 119 -7.80 -8.82 1.71
CA VAL A 119 -8.43 -8.91 3.03
C VAL A 119 -8.64 -7.50 3.55
N ASP A 120 -9.85 -7.16 3.96
CA ASP A 120 -10.21 -5.81 4.42
C ASP A 120 -9.84 -4.73 3.36
N GLY A 121 -10.00 -5.08 2.09
CA GLY A 121 -9.80 -4.20 0.94
C GLY A 121 -8.35 -3.96 0.49
N VAL A 122 -7.36 -4.61 1.11
CA VAL A 122 -5.94 -4.48 0.75
C VAL A 122 -5.20 -5.81 0.81
N ALA A 123 -4.08 -5.93 0.10
CA ALA A 123 -3.09 -6.98 0.33
C ALA A 123 -1.68 -6.44 0.10
N LEU A 124 -0.81 -6.59 1.10
CA LEU A 124 0.61 -6.31 0.98
C LEU A 124 1.28 -7.54 0.35
N ASP A 125 1.62 -7.44 -0.93
CA ASP A 125 2.18 -8.54 -1.71
C ASP A 125 3.67 -8.73 -1.46
N VAL A 126 4.39 -7.62 -1.26
CA VAL A 126 5.81 -7.58 -0.94
C VAL A 126 6.04 -6.46 0.07
N ALA A 127 6.56 -6.79 1.24
CA ALA A 127 6.98 -5.84 2.28
C ALA A 127 8.37 -5.24 2.00
N TRP A 128 8.77 -4.23 2.77
CA TRP A 128 10.13 -3.68 2.68
C TRP A 128 11.17 -4.51 3.43
N ASP A 129 10.76 -5.15 4.51
CA ASP A 129 11.58 -5.92 5.43
C ASP A 129 11.04 -7.36 5.56
N ASP A 130 11.89 -8.24 6.09
CA ASP A 130 11.52 -9.60 6.41
C ASP A 130 11.04 -9.74 7.87
N ALA A 131 10.75 -10.97 8.31
CA ALA A 131 10.27 -11.23 9.66
C ALA A 131 11.33 -11.03 10.78
N ASN A 132 12.59 -10.75 10.41
CA ASN A 132 13.67 -10.40 11.33
C ASN A 132 14.01 -8.90 11.28
N ASP A 133 13.15 -8.10 10.65
CA ASP A 133 13.34 -6.67 10.46
C ASP A 133 14.56 -6.36 9.57
N ASP A 134 14.92 -7.26 8.64
CA ASP A 134 15.99 -7.01 7.67
C ASP A 134 15.41 -6.50 6.33
N TYR A 135 15.89 -5.35 5.85
CA TYR A 135 15.47 -4.80 4.55
C TYR A 135 15.72 -5.78 3.39
N LEU A 136 14.68 -5.98 2.58
CA LEU A 136 14.72 -6.75 1.34
C LEU A 136 15.40 -5.92 0.23
N SER A 137 16.73 -6.00 0.18
CA SER A 137 17.53 -5.34 -0.85
C SER A 137 17.41 -6.01 -2.21
N CYS A 138 17.28 -5.19 -3.26
CA CYS A 138 17.27 -5.66 -4.66
C CYS A 138 16.21 -6.72 -4.94
N ASN A 139 15.04 -6.53 -4.32
CA ASN A 139 13.90 -7.43 -4.34
C ASN A 139 12.97 -7.23 -5.54
N GLY A 140 13.41 -6.53 -6.59
CA GLY A 140 12.60 -6.27 -7.79
C GLY A 140 11.98 -7.53 -8.41
N GLN A 141 12.70 -8.66 -8.39
CA GLN A 141 12.17 -9.93 -8.87
C GLN A 141 11.00 -10.47 -8.03
N ALA A 142 10.96 -10.19 -6.72
CA ALA A 142 9.83 -10.57 -5.87
C ALA A 142 8.55 -9.82 -6.29
N LEU A 143 8.66 -8.52 -6.58
CA LEU A 143 7.55 -7.72 -7.11
C LEU A 143 7.08 -8.26 -8.47
N VAL A 144 8.01 -8.61 -9.37
CA VAL A 144 7.68 -9.22 -10.66
C VAL A 144 6.94 -10.55 -10.49
N THR A 145 7.38 -11.39 -9.55
CA THR A 145 6.73 -12.67 -9.24
C THR A 145 5.33 -12.45 -8.69
N ALA A 146 5.15 -11.56 -7.71
CA ALA A 146 3.84 -11.21 -7.16
C ALA A 146 2.87 -10.74 -8.27
N LEU A 147 3.32 -9.83 -9.14
CA LEU A 147 2.53 -9.32 -10.26
C LEU A 147 2.19 -10.39 -11.33
N ASN A 148 3.01 -11.43 -11.49
CA ASN A 148 2.71 -12.54 -12.41
C ASN A 148 1.68 -13.52 -11.85
N LEU A 149 1.63 -13.67 -10.52
CA LEU A 149 0.71 -14.57 -9.84
C LEU A 149 -0.68 -13.95 -9.66
N MET A 150 -0.77 -12.62 -9.75
CA MET A 150 -2.00 -11.89 -9.55
C MET A 150 -2.89 -11.96 -10.81
N PRO A 151 -4.09 -12.57 -10.74
CA PRO A 151 -5.03 -12.59 -11.86
C PRO A 151 -5.57 -11.19 -12.15
N ALA A 152 -6.27 -11.02 -13.26
CA ALA A 152 -7.03 -9.80 -13.50
C ALA A 152 -8.13 -9.63 -12.43
N PRO A 153 -8.46 -8.40 -12.00
CA PRO A 153 -9.49 -8.17 -11.01
C PRO A 153 -10.76 -8.97 -11.25
N LEU A 154 -11.15 -9.78 -10.29
CA LEU A 154 -12.33 -10.65 -10.37
C LEU A 154 -12.39 -11.43 -11.70
N ASP A 155 -11.29 -12.03 -12.13
CA ASP A 155 -11.14 -12.76 -13.40
C ASP A 155 -11.53 -11.98 -14.66
N GLY A 156 -11.31 -10.66 -14.66
CA GLY A 156 -11.57 -9.80 -15.83
C GLY A 156 -13.00 -9.27 -15.89
N GLN A 157 -13.81 -9.45 -14.85
CA GLN A 157 -15.16 -8.87 -14.78
C GLN A 157 -15.11 -7.34 -14.78
N LEU A 158 -16.13 -6.69 -15.37
CA LEU A 158 -16.21 -5.23 -15.45
C LEU A 158 -16.90 -4.57 -14.25
N ALA A 159 -17.35 -5.37 -13.28
CA ALA A 159 -17.99 -4.89 -12.06
C ALA A 159 -17.77 -5.90 -10.92
N GLY A 160 -17.66 -5.38 -9.69
CA GLY A 160 -17.63 -6.20 -8.47
C GLY A 160 -16.59 -5.74 -7.44
N ILE A 161 -15.47 -5.16 -7.87
CA ILE A 161 -14.46 -4.61 -6.98
C ILE A 161 -14.37 -3.09 -7.20
N GLY A 162 -14.66 -2.31 -6.16
CA GLY A 162 -14.51 -0.85 -6.15
C GLY A 162 -13.10 -0.35 -5.77
N THR A 163 -12.92 0.97 -5.77
CA THR A 163 -11.63 1.67 -5.66
C THR A 163 -11.52 2.43 -4.33
N TRP A 164 -11.36 1.73 -3.21
CA TRP A 164 -11.26 2.34 -1.87
C TRP A 164 -9.84 2.84 -1.55
N THR A 165 -9.40 3.87 -2.28
CA THR A 165 -8.04 4.42 -2.18
C THR A 165 -7.70 4.97 -0.79
N LYS A 166 -8.70 5.42 -0.01
CA LYS A 166 -8.47 5.86 1.37
C LYS A 166 -7.94 4.72 2.24
N GLY A 167 -8.55 3.53 2.15
CA GLY A 167 -8.12 2.35 2.89
C GLY A 167 -6.70 1.92 2.50
N ALA A 168 -6.39 2.00 1.20
CA ALA A 168 -5.03 1.73 0.72
C ALA A 168 -3.99 2.71 1.31
N LEU A 169 -4.25 4.02 1.27
CA LEU A 169 -3.31 4.99 1.84
C LEU A 169 -3.21 4.88 3.38
N ASP A 170 -4.28 4.52 4.07
CA ASP A 170 -4.24 4.23 5.50
C ASP A 170 -3.37 3.02 5.80
N ARG A 171 -3.50 1.95 5.02
CA ARG A 171 -2.64 0.77 5.15
C ARG A 171 -1.18 1.10 4.84
N ALA A 172 -0.92 1.92 3.82
CA ALA A 172 0.43 2.40 3.52
C ALA A 172 1.02 3.19 4.69
N ALA A 173 0.24 4.03 5.37
CA ALA A 173 0.70 4.76 6.54
C ALA A 173 1.03 3.84 7.73
N VAL A 174 0.28 2.76 7.91
CA VAL A 174 0.58 1.71 8.91
C VAL A 174 1.90 1.02 8.57
N GLU A 175 2.06 0.56 7.32
CA GLU A 175 3.27 -0.10 6.85
C GLU A 175 4.52 0.77 7.05
N ILE A 176 4.46 2.04 6.64
CA ILE A 176 5.56 3.00 6.83
C ILE A 176 5.88 3.17 8.31
N SER A 177 4.86 3.24 9.17
CA SER A 177 5.06 3.42 10.61
C SER A 177 5.69 2.18 11.24
N GLN A 178 5.30 0.99 10.77
CA GLN A 178 5.82 -0.29 11.22
C GLN A 178 7.30 -0.43 10.83
N THR A 179 7.66 -0.31 9.55
CA THR A 179 9.06 -0.35 9.09
C THR A 179 9.94 0.70 9.76
N LYS A 180 9.42 1.90 10.06
CA LYS A 180 10.18 2.90 10.84
C LYS A 180 10.44 2.47 12.29
N ALA A 181 9.51 1.72 12.88
CA ALA A 181 9.66 1.18 14.23
C ALA A 181 10.62 0.00 14.27
N ASP A 182 10.66 -0.79 13.19
CA ASP A 182 11.56 -1.93 13.01
C ASP A 182 13.01 -1.46 12.74
N HIS A 183 13.17 -0.28 12.15
CA HIS A 183 14.47 0.36 11.84
C HIS A 183 14.72 1.70 12.57
N PRO A 184 14.75 1.73 13.92
CA PRO A 184 14.94 2.98 14.67
C PRO A 184 16.29 3.65 14.39
N GLU A 185 17.29 2.90 13.94
CA GLU A 185 18.63 3.40 13.57
C GLU A 185 18.63 4.32 12.34
N ASP A 186 17.64 4.20 11.46
CA ASP A 186 17.53 5.05 10.28
C ASP A 186 17.08 6.48 10.64
N GLY A 187 16.34 6.64 11.74
CA GLY A 187 15.78 7.93 12.16
C GLY A 187 15.04 8.64 11.02
N ASN A 188 15.48 9.86 10.67
CA ASN A 188 14.95 10.63 9.53
C ASN A 188 15.86 10.59 8.29
N SER A 189 16.87 9.71 8.27
CA SER A 189 17.87 9.68 7.19
C SER A 189 17.42 8.89 5.96
N ARG A 190 16.49 7.93 6.13
CA ARG A 190 15.91 7.16 5.04
C ARG A 190 14.59 7.79 4.57
N GLY A 191 14.51 8.07 3.27
CA GLY A 191 13.29 8.59 2.64
C GLY A 191 12.24 7.50 2.44
N TYR A 192 10.96 7.87 2.51
CA TYR A 192 9.83 7.00 2.16
C TYR A 192 9.00 7.68 1.08
N GLY A 193 8.41 6.92 0.16
CA GLY A 193 7.50 7.47 -0.85
C GLY A 193 6.45 6.46 -1.29
N VAL A 194 5.27 6.96 -1.66
CA VAL A 194 4.17 6.15 -2.17
C VAL A 194 3.96 6.46 -3.65
N ILE A 195 3.92 5.44 -4.50
CA ILE A 195 3.49 5.53 -5.89
C ILE A 195 2.13 4.85 -5.99
N LEU A 196 1.06 5.64 -6.09
CA LEU A 196 -0.30 5.17 -6.28
C LEU A 196 -0.63 5.11 -7.76
N ILE A 197 -1.08 3.95 -8.25
CA ILE A 197 -1.56 3.75 -9.62
C ILE A 197 -3.05 3.44 -9.56
N THR A 198 -3.87 4.18 -10.30
CA THR A 198 -5.35 4.12 -10.22
C THR A 198 -6.02 4.60 -11.50
N ASP A 199 -7.23 4.14 -11.79
CA ASP A 199 -7.94 4.48 -13.03
C ASP A 199 -9.12 5.43 -12.88
N GLY A 200 -9.52 5.83 -11.68
CA GLY A 200 -10.82 6.49 -11.57
C GLY A 200 -11.09 7.27 -10.29
N PRO A 201 -12.27 7.92 -10.26
CA PRO A 201 -12.79 8.49 -9.03
C PRO A 201 -12.95 7.39 -7.98
N TRP A 202 -12.38 7.64 -6.81
CA TRP A 202 -12.37 6.73 -5.68
C TRP A 202 -13.77 6.49 -5.13
N THR A 203 -13.99 5.28 -4.62
CA THR A 203 -15.22 4.90 -3.94
C THR A 203 -15.08 5.07 -2.43
N GLY A 204 -16.21 5.05 -1.72
CA GLY A 204 -16.25 4.78 -0.30
C GLY A 204 -15.80 3.35 0.00
N VAL A 205 -15.80 3.03 1.28
CA VAL A 205 -15.30 1.75 1.80
C VAL A 205 -16.01 0.55 1.19
N ASP A 206 -17.32 0.68 0.92
CA ASP A 206 -18.18 -0.37 0.37
C ASP A 206 -18.00 -0.61 -1.14
N GLY A 207 -17.13 0.16 -1.81
CA GLY A 207 -16.86 -0.02 -3.23
C GLY A 207 -17.96 0.48 -4.18
N THR A 208 -19.09 1.01 -3.66
CA THR A 208 -20.25 1.38 -4.48
C THR A 208 -20.67 2.83 -4.33
N THR A 209 -20.39 3.44 -3.17
CA THR A 209 -20.69 4.85 -2.92
C THR A 209 -19.56 5.75 -3.42
N THR A 210 -19.88 6.89 -4.02
CA THR A 210 -18.83 7.87 -4.39
C THR A 210 -18.46 8.72 -3.18
N LEU A 211 -17.22 8.59 -2.70
CA LEU A 211 -16.58 9.50 -1.71
C LEU A 211 -17.47 9.93 -0.53
N ALA A 212 -18.20 8.99 0.06
CA ALA A 212 -19.03 9.24 1.23
C ALA A 212 -18.68 8.26 2.36
N PRO A 213 -18.65 8.71 3.62
CA PRO A 213 -18.63 10.11 4.07
C PRO A 213 -17.34 10.85 3.66
N ALA A 214 -17.26 12.17 3.88
CA ALA A 214 -16.09 12.99 3.53
C ALA A 214 -14.77 12.53 4.18
N SER A 215 -14.83 11.78 5.29
CA SER A 215 -13.67 11.14 5.91
C SER A 215 -13.05 10.03 5.05
N GLN A 216 -13.75 9.58 4.00
CA GLN A 216 -13.25 8.62 3.01
C GLN A 216 -12.46 9.29 1.87
N ASN A 217 -12.16 10.59 1.98
CA ASN A 217 -11.30 11.26 1.01
C ASN A 217 -9.82 10.84 1.19
N PRO A 218 -9.18 10.19 0.19
CA PRO A 218 -7.78 9.76 0.27
C PRO A 218 -6.79 10.93 0.47
N GLY A 219 -7.16 12.15 0.07
CA GLY A 219 -6.33 13.35 0.25
C GLY A 219 -6.02 13.66 1.72
N LEU A 220 -6.86 13.21 2.66
CA LEU A 220 -6.61 13.37 4.10
C LEU A 220 -5.36 12.60 4.52
N THR A 221 -5.24 11.33 4.08
CA THR A 221 -4.10 10.49 4.42
C THR A 221 -2.86 10.90 3.66
N ALA A 222 -2.99 11.24 2.37
CA ALA A 222 -1.87 11.77 1.59
C ALA A 222 -1.27 13.05 2.20
N ALA A 223 -2.10 13.98 2.66
CA ALA A 223 -1.64 15.19 3.35
C ALA A 223 -0.95 14.88 4.69
N SER A 224 -1.48 13.91 5.45
CA SER A 224 -0.86 13.45 6.70
C SER A 224 0.51 12.83 6.46
N LEU A 225 0.64 11.96 5.46
CA LEU A 225 1.90 11.35 5.03
C LEU A 225 2.91 12.42 4.58
N PHE A 226 2.46 13.39 3.79
CA PHE A 226 3.32 14.49 3.34
C PHE A 226 3.82 15.35 4.51
N GLY A 227 2.97 15.61 5.51
CA GLY A 227 3.38 16.28 6.75
C GLY A 227 4.46 15.52 7.54
N GLN A 228 4.63 14.23 7.28
CA GLN A 228 5.69 13.38 7.84
C GLN A 228 6.87 13.18 6.88
N GLY A 229 6.94 13.96 5.79
CA GLY A 229 7.99 13.89 4.79
C GLY A 229 7.84 12.75 3.77
N VAL A 230 6.66 12.13 3.68
CA VAL A 230 6.37 11.03 2.74
C VAL A 230 5.52 11.52 1.57
N PRO A 231 6.09 11.80 0.39
CA PRO A 231 5.32 12.19 -0.78
C PRO A 231 4.46 11.04 -1.33
N THR A 232 3.30 11.40 -1.91
CA THR A 232 2.46 10.48 -2.69
C THR A 232 2.41 10.92 -4.15
N TYR A 233 2.98 10.10 -5.02
CA TYR A 233 2.90 10.25 -6.48
C TYR A 233 1.69 9.50 -7.00
N VAL A 234 0.92 10.09 -7.91
CA VAL A 234 -0.29 9.46 -8.46
C VAL A 234 -0.15 9.29 -9.97
N VAL A 235 -0.35 8.06 -10.44
CA VAL A 235 -0.35 7.68 -11.86
C VAL A 235 -1.78 7.30 -12.25
N ALA A 236 -2.41 8.15 -13.07
CA ALA A 236 -3.77 7.95 -13.56
C ALA A 236 -3.79 7.11 -14.85
N VAL A 237 -4.55 6.01 -14.86
CA VAL A 237 -4.59 5.04 -15.97
C VAL A 237 -5.97 4.88 -16.63
N ALA A 238 -6.68 5.98 -16.92
CA ALA A 238 -7.92 5.95 -17.72
C ALA A 238 -8.01 6.99 -18.85
N GLY A 239 -7.05 7.92 -18.93
CA GLY A 239 -6.96 8.88 -20.03
C GLY A 239 -8.14 9.87 -20.17
N ASN A 240 -8.97 10.04 -19.14
CA ASN A 240 -10.09 10.99 -19.13
C ASN A 240 -9.86 12.16 -18.15
N ALA A 241 -10.56 13.27 -18.36
CA ALA A 241 -10.36 14.51 -17.60
C ALA A 241 -10.76 14.39 -16.12
N GLN A 242 -11.77 13.59 -15.82
CA GLN A 242 -12.28 13.36 -14.46
C GLN A 242 -11.25 12.61 -13.62
N THR A 243 -10.74 11.48 -14.13
CA THR A 243 -9.65 10.72 -13.50
C THR A 243 -8.42 11.61 -13.33
N LYS A 244 -8.05 12.40 -14.35
CA LYS A 244 -6.92 13.34 -14.23
C LYS A 244 -7.13 14.34 -13.10
N SER A 245 -8.31 14.97 -13.02
CA SER A 245 -8.59 15.97 -11.99
C SER A 245 -8.57 15.37 -10.58
N ALA A 246 -9.07 14.14 -10.40
CA ALA A 246 -9.01 13.44 -9.13
C ALA A 246 -7.55 13.13 -8.75
N ALA A 247 -6.79 12.55 -9.68
CA ALA A 247 -5.37 12.24 -9.48
C ALA A 247 -4.53 13.50 -9.18
N ASP A 248 -4.74 14.60 -9.90
CA ASP A 248 -4.06 15.88 -9.66
C ASP A 248 -4.36 16.43 -8.25
N ALA A 249 -5.61 16.29 -7.77
CA ALA A 249 -5.99 16.73 -6.43
C ALA A 249 -5.32 15.89 -5.35
N LEU A 250 -5.25 14.56 -5.54
CA LEU A 250 -4.58 13.67 -4.60
C LEU A 250 -3.06 13.85 -4.61
N ALA A 251 -2.43 13.97 -5.79
CA ALA A 251 -1.01 14.25 -5.91
C ALA A 251 -0.63 15.58 -5.25
N SER A 252 -1.48 16.61 -5.41
CA SER A 252 -1.30 17.89 -4.73
C SER A 252 -1.40 17.76 -3.21
N ALA A 253 -2.29 16.93 -2.69
CA ALA A 253 -2.36 16.64 -1.25
C ALA A 253 -1.11 15.87 -0.76
N GLY A 254 -0.58 14.99 -1.61
CA GLY A 254 0.66 14.24 -1.39
C GLY A 254 1.96 15.02 -1.61
N GLY A 255 1.89 16.35 -1.76
CA GLY A 255 3.06 17.23 -1.86
C GLY A 255 3.66 17.40 -3.25
N ILE A 256 3.03 16.86 -4.30
CA ILE A 256 3.50 17.02 -5.68
C ILE A 256 2.78 18.22 -6.31
N PRO A 257 3.48 19.34 -6.60
CA PRO A 257 2.84 20.50 -7.20
C PRO A 257 2.31 20.17 -8.59
N ARG A 258 1.16 20.75 -8.95
CA ARG A 258 0.65 20.67 -10.33
C ARG A 258 1.70 21.28 -11.26
N VAL A 259 2.23 20.49 -12.19
CA VAL A 259 2.95 21.04 -13.34
C VAL A 259 1.88 21.68 -14.23
N MET A 260 1.84 23.02 -14.26
CA MET A 260 0.96 23.79 -15.15
C MET A 260 1.38 23.64 -16.60
#